data_AF-A0A953W0B5-F1
#
_entry.id   AF-A0A953W0B5-F1
#
_cell.length_a   1.000
_cell.length_b   1.000
_cell.length_c   1.000
_cell.angle_alpha   90.00
_cell.angle_beta   90.00
_cell.angle_gamma   90.00
#
_symmetry.space_group_name_H-M   'P 1'
#
loop_
_entity.id
_entity.type
_entity.pdbx_description
1 polymer ?
#
loop_
_entity_poly.entity_id
_entity_poly.type
_entity_poly.pdbx_seq_one_letter_code
_entity_poly.pdbx_strand_id
1 'polypeptide(L)'
;SNQFESAAFIRSRAGVRYPDIQYHFLPIAVRYDGQAAAEGHGFQAHVGPMRSPSRGAVTLRSGDPAEAPKILFNYMSTEQDWQDFRTCIRLTREVFAQDAFKPFVKHEIQPGAALQSDADLDGFLREHVESAYHPCGTCRMGRRDHPLAVVDTDCRVIGVDGLRVADSSIFPRIPNGNLNGPSIMTGEKAADHILGKGLLAPMNDAPWIHPDWQTAQR
;
A
#
# COMPACT_ATOMS: atom_id res chain seq x y z
N SER A 1 -23.60 -0.27 0.64
CA SER A 1 -22.35 0.20 0.01
C SER A 1 -21.33 0.45 1.12
N ASN A 2 -20.05 0.09 0.94
CA ASN A 2 -18.96 0.42 1.86
C ASN A 2 -18.34 1.80 1.55
N GLN A 3 -19.04 2.63 0.76
CA GLN A 3 -18.67 3.99 0.35
C GLN A 3 -17.47 4.10 -0.62
N PHE A 4 -16.79 2.98 -0.93
CA PHE A 4 -15.78 2.90 -1.97
C PHE A 4 -16.44 2.57 -3.31
N GLU A 5 -16.81 3.60 -4.07
CA GLU A 5 -17.59 3.44 -5.30
C GLU A 5 -16.72 3.09 -6.51
N SER A 6 -15.44 3.47 -6.50
CA SER A 6 -14.52 3.20 -7.61
C SER A 6 -13.07 3.12 -7.15
N ALA A 7 -12.28 2.31 -7.85
CA ALA A 7 -10.84 2.20 -7.65
C ALA A 7 -10.11 2.42 -8.98
N ALA A 8 -8.90 2.98 -8.90
CA ALA A 8 -8.04 3.12 -10.06
C ALA A 8 -6.58 2.85 -9.67
N PHE A 9 -5.79 2.49 -10.68
CA PHE A 9 -4.35 2.33 -10.55
C PHE A 9 -3.67 3.10 -11.66
N ILE A 10 -2.74 3.99 -11.31
CA ILE A 10 -1.95 4.76 -12.29
C ILE A 10 -0.46 4.67 -11.96
N ARG A 11 0.38 5.03 -12.93
CA ARG A 11 1.83 5.14 -12.70
C ARG A 11 2.16 6.49 -12.08
N SER A 12 3.20 6.57 -11.26
CA SER A 12 3.73 7.82 -10.73
C SER A 12 4.44 8.64 -11.82
N ARG A 13 5.14 7.96 -12.74
CA ARG A 13 5.92 8.58 -13.81
C ARG A 13 6.18 7.61 -14.97
N ALA A 14 6.70 8.15 -16.08
CA ALA A 14 7.32 7.34 -17.13
C ALA A 14 8.49 6.52 -16.56
N GLY A 15 8.74 5.34 -17.12
CA GLY A 15 9.75 4.40 -16.63
C GLY A 15 9.28 3.47 -15.51
N VAL A 16 8.01 3.54 -15.09
CA VAL A 16 7.43 2.56 -14.15
C VAL A 16 6.64 1.52 -14.93
N ARG A 17 7.05 0.25 -14.86
CA ARG A 17 6.49 -0.81 -15.73
C ARG A 17 5.00 -1.11 -15.49
N TYR A 18 4.51 -0.96 -14.26
CA TYR A 18 3.12 -1.21 -13.87
C TYR A 18 2.66 -0.10 -12.92
N PRO A 19 1.35 0.16 -12.82
CA PRO A 19 0.82 1.16 -11.89
C PRO A 19 1.33 0.97 -10.47
N ASP A 20 1.85 2.03 -9.85
CA ASP A 20 2.44 2.04 -8.51
C ASP A 20 1.70 2.99 -7.54
N ILE A 21 0.66 3.68 -8.03
CA ILE A 21 -0.26 4.49 -7.22
C ILE A 21 -1.65 3.84 -7.27
N GLN A 22 -2.29 3.72 -6.10
CA GLN A 22 -3.66 3.25 -5.96
C GLN A 22 -4.58 4.40 -5.54
N TYR A 23 -5.75 4.46 -6.16
CA TYR A 23 -6.83 5.38 -5.84
C TYR A 23 -8.05 4.60 -5.34
N HIS A 24 -8.68 5.15 -4.31
CA HIS A 24 -10.04 4.82 -3.92
C HIS A 24 -10.88 6.09 -3.91
N PHE A 25 -11.94 6.13 -4.70
CA PHE A 25 -12.84 7.28 -4.79
C PHE A 25 -14.05 7.09 -3.86
N LEU A 26 -14.36 8.14 -3.10
CA LEU A 26 -15.50 8.18 -2.20
C LEU A 26 -16.35 9.42 -2.53
N PRO A 27 -17.66 9.28 -2.82
CA PRO A 27 -18.56 10.41 -3.09
C PRO A 27 -19.03 11.09 -1.79
N ILE A 28 -18.13 11.20 -0.81
CA ILE A 28 -18.40 11.79 0.51
C ILE A 28 -17.16 12.58 0.96
N ALA A 29 -17.35 13.81 1.47
CA ALA A 29 -16.32 14.60 2.14
C ALA A 29 -16.32 14.35 3.67
N VAL A 30 -15.69 13.25 4.10
CA VAL A 30 -15.59 12.85 5.51
C VAL A 30 -14.12 12.66 5.88
N ARG A 31 -13.70 13.16 7.03
CA ARG A 31 -12.39 12.84 7.61
C ARG A 31 -12.40 11.43 8.20
N TYR A 32 -11.24 10.78 8.27
CA TYR A 32 -11.13 9.43 8.85
C TYR A 32 -11.56 9.35 10.33
N ASP A 33 -11.56 10.48 11.06
CA ASP A 33 -12.06 10.61 12.43
C ASP A 33 -13.60 10.71 12.56
N GLY A 34 -14.32 10.66 11.44
CA GLY A 34 -15.78 10.72 11.39
C GLY A 34 -16.37 12.12 11.46
N GLN A 35 -15.56 13.18 11.55
CA GLN A 35 -16.05 14.56 11.45
C GLN A 35 -16.19 14.98 9.98
N ALA A 36 -17.26 15.73 9.67
CA ALA A 36 -17.45 16.31 8.36
C ALA A 36 -16.28 17.26 8.06
N ALA A 37 -15.56 17.04 6.94
CA ALA A 37 -14.41 17.86 6.56
C ALA A 37 -14.84 19.29 6.17
N ALA A 38 -16.11 19.46 5.79
CA ALA A 38 -16.78 20.71 5.44
C ALA A 38 -18.30 20.53 5.52
N GLU A 39 -19.04 21.64 5.63
CA GLU A 39 -20.51 21.63 5.46
C GLU A 39 -20.87 21.39 3.98
N GLY A 40 -21.72 20.40 3.70
CA GLY A 40 -22.31 20.16 2.38
C GLY A 40 -21.87 18.88 1.67
N HIS A 41 -22.17 18.79 0.37
CA HIS A 41 -21.78 17.66 -0.48
C HIS A 41 -20.32 17.79 -0.93
N GLY A 42 -19.60 16.67 -0.97
CA GLY A 42 -18.25 16.62 -1.51
C GLY A 42 -17.82 15.19 -1.76
N PHE A 43 -16.63 15.05 -2.32
CA PHE A 43 -16.01 13.77 -2.63
C PHE A 43 -14.52 13.84 -2.33
N GLN A 44 -13.88 12.68 -2.27
CA GLN A 44 -12.45 12.57 -2.00
C GLN A 44 -11.84 11.37 -2.74
N ALA A 45 -10.53 11.43 -2.90
CA ALA A 45 -9.73 10.28 -3.32
C ALA A 45 -8.74 9.94 -2.20
N HIS A 46 -8.79 8.70 -1.71
CA HIS A 46 -7.72 8.14 -0.91
C HIS A 46 -6.66 7.61 -1.87
N VAL A 47 -5.48 8.22 -1.83
CA VAL A 47 -4.41 7.97 -2.78
C VAL A 47 -3.11 7.68 -2.04
N GLY A 48 -2.35 6.70 -2.52
CA GLY A 48 -1.04 6.42 -1.98
C GLY A 48 -0.19 5.54 -2.89
N PRO A 49 1.14 5.64 -2.74
CA PRO A 49 2.07 4.73 -3.39
C PRO A 49 1.97 3.32 -2.77
N MET A 50 2.02 2.30 -3.61
CA MET A 50 1.91 0.90 -3.15
C MET A 50 3.25 0.28 -2.76
N ARG A 51 4.38 0.95 -3.04
CA ARG A 51 5.72 0.35 -2.94
C ARG A 51 6.75 1.23 -2.24
N SER A 52 6.35 1.83 -1.12
CA SER A 52 7.26 2.53 -0.22
C SER A 52 8.54 1.71 0.05
N PRO A 53 9.73 2.31 -0.12
CA PRO A 53 10.98 1.67 0.26
C PRO A 53 11.27 1.76 1.76
N SER A 54 10.53 2.58 2.52
CA SER A 54 10.63 2.66 3.98
C SER A 54 10.42 1.28 4.63
N ARG A 55 11.22 0.97 5.66
CA ARG A 55 11.16 -0.30 6.39
C ARG A 55 11.17 -0.04 7.89
N GLY A 56 10.27 -0.73 8.55
CA GLY A 56 10.08 -0.70 9.99
C GLY A 56 10.50 -2.00 10.68
N ALA A 57 10.16 -2.11 11.96
CA ALA A 57 10.40 -3.30 12.77
C ALA A 57 9.30 -3.48 13.82
N VAL A 58 9.09 -4.74 14.21
CA VAL A 58 8.31 -5.14 15.39
C VAL A 58 9.29 -5.81 16.35
N THR A 59 9.42 -5.29 17.57
CA THR A 59 10.33 -5.83 18.59
C THR A 59 9.63 -5.99 19.93
N LEU A 60 10.16 -6.89 20.76
CA LEU A 60 9.67 -7.08 22.11
C LEU A 60 9.93 -5.82 22.94
N ARG A 61 8.94 -5.44 23.75
CA ARG A 61 9.09 -4.37 24.73
C ARG A 61 9.81 -4.85 25.98
N SER A 62 9.43 -6.05 26.42
CA SER A 62 9.94 -6.75 27.61
C SER A 62 9.83 -8.27 27.41
N GLY A 63 10.10 -9.04 28.47
CA GLY A 63 9.86 -10.49 28.49
C GLY A 63 8.42 -10.89 28.82
N ASP A 64 7.52 -9.94 29.13
CA ASP A 64 6.11 -10.23 29.39
C ASP A 64 5.33 -10.32 28.06
N PRO A 65 4.74 -11.48 27.71
CA PRO A 65 3.99 -11.65 26.47
C PRO A 65 2.66 -10.87 26.44
N ALA A 66 2.17 -10.37 27.58
CA ALA A 66 0.95 -9.55 27.64
C ALA A 66 1.21 -8.07 27.31
N GLU A 67 2.47 -7.61 27.34
CA GLU A 67 2.79 -6.25 26.98
C GLU A 67 2.74 -6.02 25.48
N ALA A 68 2.17 -4.87 25.07
CA ALA A 68 2.13 -4.48 23.67
C ALA A 68 3.56 -4.34 23.09
N PRO A 69 3.83 -4.89 21.90
CA PRO A 69 5.15 -4.82 21.29
C PRO A 69 5.52 -3.38 20.94
N LYS A 70 6.81 -3.16 20.64
CA LYS A 70 7.26 -1.92 20.00
C LYS A 70 7.09 -2.08 18.50
N ILE A 71 6.29 -1.20 17.91
CA ILE A 71 6.05 -1.16 16.47
C ILE A 71 6.59 0.17 15.96
N LEU A 72 7.59 0.10 15.08
CA LEU A 72 8.13 1.24 14.37
C LEU A 72 7.89 1.02 12.88
N PHE A 73 6.96 1.75 12.28
CA PHE A 73 6.74 1.68 10.82
C PHE A 73 7.84 2.36 10.02
N ASN A 74 8.45 3.40 10.61
CA ASN A 74 9.46 4.22 9.97
C ASN A 74 8.94 4.84 8.66
N TYR A 75 7.67 5.30 8.64
CA TYR A 75 7.08 5.95 7.48
C TYR A 75 7.90 7.18 7.07
N MET A 76 7.93 7.45 5.76
CA MET A 76 8.58 8.64 5.20
C MET A 76 10.08 8.74 5.54
N SER A 77 10.75 7.61 5.81
CA SER A 77 12.17 7.57 6.17
C SER A 77 13.10 7.68 4.96
N THR A 78 12.54 7.73 3.75
CA THR A 78 13.31 7.88 2.51
C THR A 78 12.76 9.04 1.69
N GLU A 79 13.63 9.70 0.93
CA GLU A 79 13.24 10.79 0.02
C GLU A 79 12.23 10.33 -1.05
N GLN A 80 12.28 9.07 -1.48
CA GLN A 80 11.35 8.53 -2.46
C GLN A 80 9.90 8.56 -1.97
N ASP A 81 9.67 8.34 -0.67
CA ASP A 81 8.32 8.38 -0.10
C ASP A 81 7.69 9.77 -0.27
N TRP A 82 8.44 10.82 0.07
CA TRP A 82 8.00 12.21 -0.09
C TRP A 82 7.70 12.54 -1.55
N GLN A 83 8.59 12.17 -2.47
CA GLN A 83 8.40 12.39 -3.90
C GLN A 83 7.16 11.69 -4.46
N ASP A 84 6.93 10.44 -4.07
CA ASP A 84 5.80 9.65 -4.54
C ASP A 84 4.47 10.20 -4.01
N PHE A 85 4.42 10.62 -2.74
CA PHE A 85 3.23 11.24 -2.17
C PHE A 85 2.94 12.65 -2.75
N ARG A 86 3.97 13.48 -2.99
CA ARG A 86 3.79 14.75 -3.73
C ARG A 86 3.23 14.49 -5.13
N THR A 87 3.73 13.46 -5.81
CA THR A 87 3.24 13.04 -7.12
C THR A 87 1.77 12.62 -7.07
N CYS A 88 1.36 11.86 -6.04
CA CYS A 88 -0.04 11.50 -5.81
C CYS A 88 -0.94 12.74 -5.72
N ILE A 89 -0.56 13.75 -4.93
CA ILE A 89 -1.33 15.00 -4.82
C ILE A 89 -1.47 15.69 -6.18
N ARG A 90 -0.35 15.89 -6.89
CA ARG A 90 -0.34 16.58 -8.18
C ARG A 90 -1.20 15.85 -9.24
N LEU A 91 -1.09 14.53 -9.34
CA LEU A 91 -1.90 13.73 -10.25
C LEU A 91 -3.38 13.74 -9.87
N THR A 92 -3.70 13.78 -8.57
CA THR A 92 -5.10 13.86 -8.11
C THR A 92 -5.73 15.20 -8.50
N ARG A 93 -5.00 16.32 -8.32
CA ARG A 93 -5.42 17.64 -8.79
C ARG A 93 -5.64 17.66 -10.30
N GLU A 94 -4.75 17.03 -11.06
CA GLU A 94 -4.89 16.91 -12.50
C GLU A 94 -6.16 16.14 -12.92
N VAL A 95 -6.45 15.01 -12.26
CA VAL A 95 -7.67 14.21 -12.51
C VAL A 95 -8.94 15.01 -12.19
N PHE A 96 -8.97 15.71 -11.05
CA PHE A 96 -10.15 16.50 -10.67
C PHE A 96 -10.28 17.83 -11.45
N ALA A 97 -9.23 18.27 -12.15
CA ALA A 97 -9.29 19.41 -13.06
C ALA A 97 -9.90 19.07 -14.44
N GLN A 98 -10.13 17.79 -14.75
CA GLN A 98 -10.69 17.37 -16.03
C GLN A 98 -12.14 17.86 -16.23
N ASP A 99 -12.55 18.05 -17.49
CA ASP A 99 -13.87 18.58 -17.85
C ASP A 99 -15.04 17.81 -17.24
N ALA A 100 -14.90 16.49 -17.11
CA ALA A 100 -15.91 15.63 -16.51
C ALA A 100 -16.23 15.97 -15.03
N PHE A 101 -15.28 16.59 -14.32
CA PHE A 101 -15.43 16.98 -12.92
C PHE A 101 -15.96 18.40 -12.72
N LYS A 102 -16.02 19.24 -13.77
CA LYS A 102 -16.49 20.64 -13.69
C LYS A 102 -17.85 20.83 -13.02
N PRO A 103 -18.87 19.96 -13.22
CA PRO A 103 -20.16 20.10 -12.54
C PRO A 103 -20.12 19.79 -11.03
N PHE A 104 -19.08 19.10 -10.55
CA PHE A 104 -19.00 18.55 -9.21
C PHE A 104 -17.95 19.25 -8.34
N VAL A 105 -16.86 19.74 -8.93
CA VAL A 105 -15.79 20.45 -8.23
C VAL A 105 -16.16 21.91 -8.02
N LYS A 106 -16.27 22.32 -6.75
CA LYS A 106 -16.37 23.75 -6.39
C LYS A 106 -14.99 24.33 -6.05
N HIS A 107 -14.29 23.72 -5.10
CA HIS A 107 -12.94 24.09 -4.69
C HIS A 107 -12.28 22.89 -3.98
N GLU A 108 -10.95 22.90 -3.94
CA GLU A 108 -10.15 21.91 -3.19
C GLU A 108 -10.17 22.26 -1.69
N ILE A 109 -10.59 21.31 -0.85
CA ILE A 109 -10.65 21.48 0.61
C ILE A 109 -9.28 21.16 1.24
N GLN A 110 -8.71 20.00 0.90
CA GLN A 110 -7.41 19.54 1.38
C GLN A 110 -6.59 18.96 0.21
N PRO A 111 -5.28 19.24 0.14
CA PRO A 111 -4.51 20.23 0.93
C PRO A 111 -4.93 21.69 0.69
N GLY A 112 -5.73 21.95 -0.34
CA GLY A 112 -6.22 23.29 -0.68
C GLY A 112 -5.34 23.98 -1.72
N ALA A 113 -5.96 24.83 -2.53
CA ALA A 113 -5.34 25.38 -3.73
C ALA A 113 -4.12 26.28 -3.49
N ALA A 114 -3.92 26.79 -2.27
CA ALA A 114 -2.78 27.65 -1.94
C ALA A 114 -1.44 26.88 -1.81
N LEU A 115 -1.48 25.58 -1.49
CA LEU A 115 -0.28 24.78 -1.25
C LEU A 115 0.23 24.24 -2.60
N GLN A 116 1.35 24.77 -3.08
CA GLN A 116 1.85 24.50 -4.45
C GLN A 116 3.30 24.03 -4.48
N SER A 117 4.14 24.57 -3.59
CA SER A 117 5.55 24.18 -3.55
C SER A 117 5.72 22.80 -2.92
N ASP A 118 6.83 22.14 -3.23
CA ASP A 118 7.13 20.84 -2.63
C ASP A 118 7.21 20.93 -1.09
N ALA A 119 7.73 22.03 -0.55
CA ALA A 119 7.79 22.27 0.88
C ALA A 119 6.40 22.41 1.53
N ASP A 120 5.46 23.09 0.85
CA ASP A 120 4.07 23.20 1.33
C ASP A 120 3.40 21.82 1.37
N LEU A 121 3.59 21.03 0.31
CA LEU A 121 3.02 19.69 0.21
C LEU A 121 3.64 18.74 1.23
N ASP A 122 4.95 18.82 1.47
CA ASP A 122 5.62 18.03 2.51
C ASP A 122 5.09 18.38 3.92
N GLY A 123 4.84 19.67 4.19
CA GLY A 123 4.21 20.12 5.44
C GLY A 123 2.85 19.46 5.63
N PHE A 124 1.99 19.52 4.61
CA PHE A 124 0.68 18.86 4.64
C PHE A 124 0.79 17.34 4.83
N LEU A 125 1.65 16.67 4.06
CA LEU A 125 1.85 15.22 4.12
C LEU A 125 2.31 14.77 5.52
N ARG A 126 3.19 15.53 6.17
CA ARG A 126 3.67 15.22 7.52
C ARG A 126 2.54 15.14 8.56
N GLU A 127 1.50 15.96 8.38
CA GLU A 127 0.37 16.05 9.30
C GLU A 127 -0.77 15.08 8.94
N HIS A 128 -0.89 14.67 7.67
CA HIS A 128 -2.10 14.01 7.15
C HIS A 128 -1.89 12.63 6.54
N VAL A 129 -0.64 12.16 6.36
CA VAL A 129 -0.41 10.80 5.86
C VAL A 129 -0.85 9.77 6.90
N GLU A 130 -1.62 8.79 6.44
CA GLU A 130 -2.15 7.70 7.25
C GLU A 130 -1.79 6.33 6.66
N SER A 131 -1.96 5.29 7.48
CA SER A 131 -1.76 3.92 7.02
C SER A 131 -3.02 3.38 6.35
N ALA A 132 -2.86 2.72 5.20
CA ALA A 132 -3.93 1.92 4.58
C ALA A 132 -4.15 0.56 5.28
N TYR A 133 -3.61 0.36 6.50
CA TYR A 133 -3.72 -0.86 7.30
C TYR A 133 -3.24 -2.13 6.59
N HIS A 134 -2.13 -2.02 5.86
CA HIS A 134 -1.49 -3.13 5.15
C HIS A 134 -0.07 -3.50 5.66
N PRO A 135 0.14 -3.72 6.97
CA PRO A 135 1.43 -4.22 7.46
C PRO A 135 1.72 -5.64 6.98
N CYS A 136 2.97 -5.90 6.58
CA CYS A 136 3.44 -7.21 6.14
C CYS A 136 4.97 -7.33 6.27
N GLY A 137 5.50 -8.54 6.06
CA GLY A 137 6.95 -8.76 5.86
C GLY A 137 7.83 -8.83 7.11
N THR A 138 7.24 -8.86 8.31
CA THR A 138 7.98 -8.95 9.59
C THR A 138 8.65 -10.30 9.83
N CYS A 139 8.20 -11.37 9.16
CA CYS A 139 8.74 -12.73 9.21
C CYS A 139 9.07 -13.24 7.79
N ARG A 140 9.75 -12.40 6.98
CA ARG A 140 9.90 -12.63 5.53
C ARG A 140 10.33 -14.05 5.14
N MET A 141 9.69 -14.55 4.11
CA MET A 141 10.10 -15.74 3.38
C MET A 141 11.41 -15.50 2.62
N GLY A 142 12.25 -16.53 2.52
CA GLY A 142 13.46 -16.48 1.71
C GLY A 142 14.18 -17.82 1.65
N ARG A 143 15.33 -17.83 0.98
CA ARG A 143 16.23 -18.98 1.03
C ARG A 143 16.74 -19.18 2.46
N ARG A 144 17.02 -20.43 2.85
CA ARG A 144 17.50 -20.77 4.20
C ARG A 144 18.84 -20.11 4.56
N ASP A 145 19.65 -19.78 3.57
CA ASP A 145 20.94 -19.09 3.73
C ASP A 145 20.82 -17.55 3.70
N HIS A 146 19.62 -17.01 3.47
CA HIS A 146 19.42 -15.56 3.43
C HIS A 146 19.37 -15.00 4.86
N PRO A 147 20.23 -14.03 5.23
CA PRO A 147 20.41 -13.60 6.63
C PRO A 147 19.16 -12.98 7.27
N LEU A 148 18.25 -12.44 6.45
CA LEU A 148 16.99 -11.86 6.91
C LEU A 148 15.77 -12.78 6.76
N ALA A 149 15.93 -14.01 6.26
CA ALA A 149 14.78 -14.91 6.09
C ALA A 149 14.38 -15.55 7.44
N VAL A 150 13.08 -15.55 7.73
CA VAL A 150 12.51 -16.18 8.93
C VAL A 150 11.87 -17.51 8.57
N VAL A 151 11.24 -17.60 7.39
CA VAL A 151 10.69 -18.85 6.86
C VAL A 151 11.27 -19.21 5.50
N ASP A 152 11.31 -20.51 5.21
CA ASP A 152 11.66 -21.02 3.88
C ASP A 152 10.47 -20.97 2.90
N THR A 153 10.69 -21.43 1.66
CA THR A 153 9.71 -21.41 0.57
C THR A 153 8.46 -22.27 0.81
N ASP A 154 8.53 -23.19 1.78
CA ASP A 154 7.44 -24.03 2.25
C ASP A 154 6.78 -23.47 3.53
N CYS A 155 7.07 -22.20 3.87
CA CYS A 155 6.56 -21.51 5.05
C CYS A 155 7.07 -22.07 6.39
N ARG A 156 8.15 -22.87 6.40
CA ARG A 156 8.71 -23.46 7.64
C ARG A 156 9.65 -22.48 8.31
N VAL A 157 9.55 -22.34 9.63
CA VAL A 157 10.45 -21.50 10.41
C VAL A 157 11.87 -22.06 10.33
N ILE A 158 12.81 -21.23 9.91
CA ILE A 158 14.20 -21.65 9.75
C ILE A 158 14.80 -21.85 11.14
N GLY A 159 15.32 -23.05 11.39
CA GLY A 159 15.94 -23.42 12.68
C GLY A 159 14.98 -23.99 13.72
N VAL A 160 13.70 -24.17 13.40
CA VAL A 160 12.70 -24.78 14.29
C VAL A 160 11.94 -25.87 13.55
N ASP A 161 11.93 -27.08 14.12
CA ASP A 161 11.18 -28.20 13.56
C ASP A 161 9.69 -28.10 13.92
N GLY A 162 8.83 -28.54 13.00
CA GLY A 162 7.38 -28.62 13.22
C GLY A 162 6.64 -27.27 13.30
N LEU A 163 7.29 -26.15 12.99
CA LEU A 163 6.69 -24.81 13.05
C LEU A 163 6.63 -24.13 11.67
N ARG A 164 5.49 -23.47 11.39
CA ARG A 164 5.25 -22.69 10.16
C ARG A 164 4.57 -21.36 10.47
N VAL A 165 4.73 -20.39 9.57
CA VAL A 165 4.01 -19.10 9.59
C VAL A 165 3.27 -18.92 8.26
N ALA A 166 1.98 -18.61 8.30
CA ALA A 166 1.10 -18.60 7.12
C ALA A 166 0.20 -17.36 7.08
N ASP A 167 0.80 -16.18 7.10
CA ASP A 167 0.10 -14.88 7.02
C ASP A 167 0.93 -13.86 6.23
N SER A 168 0.50 -12.59 6.19
CA SER A 168 1.21 -11.52 5.48
C SER A 168 2.59 -11.19 6.04
N SER A 169 2.93 -11.63 7.26
CA SER A 169 4.26 -11.42 7.82
C SER A 169 5.35 -12.07 6.96
N ILE A 170 5.03 -13.11 6.19
CA ILE A 170 6.03 -13.82 5.38
C ILE A 170 6.29 -13.17 4.02
N PHE A 171 5.58 -12.10 3.66
CA PHE A 171 5.77 -11.45 2.35
C PHE A 171 7.17 -10.82 2.25
N PRO A 172 8.01 -11.24 1.29
CA PRO A 172 9.34 -10.65 1.12
C PRO A 172 9.27 -9.16 0.75
N ARG A 173 8.18 -8.76 0.08
CA ARG A 173 7.83 -7.39 -0.25
C ARG A 173 6.31 -7.30 -0.35
N ILE A 174 5.74 -6.16 0.03
CA ILE A 174 4.31 -5.90 -0.15
C ILE A 174 3.91 -6.10 -1.63
N PRO A 175 2.81 -6.82 -1.91
CA PRO A 175 2.24 -6.91 -3.25
C PRO A 175 1.67 -5.55 -3.69
N ASN A 176 1.42 -5.43 -4.98
CA ASN A 176 0.93 -4.20 -5.59
C ASN A 176 -0.60 -4.12 -5.51
N GLY A 177 -1.12 -3.91 -4.31
CA GLY A 177 -2.55 -3.86 -4.00
C GLY A 177 -2.85 -4.24 -2.55
N ASN A 178 -4.13 -4.39 -2.22
CA ASN A 178 -4.58 -4.71 -0.87
C ASN A 178 -4.16 -6.14 -0.45
N LEU A 179 -3.85 -6.32 0.84
CA LEU A 179 -3.23 -7.56 1.32
C LEU A 179 -4.18 -8.73 1.53
N ASN A 180 -5.50 -8.51 1.59
CA ASN A 180 -6.45 -9.57 1.93
C ASN A 180 -6.34 -10.80 1.01
N GLY A 181 -6.41 -10.59 -0.30
CA GLY A 181 -6.29 -11.68 -1.29
C GLY A 181 -4.95 -12.44 -1.19
N PRO A 182 -3.80 -11.75 -1.24
CA PRO A 182 -2.50 -12.37 -1.04
C PRO A 182 -2.36 -13.15 0.29
N SER A 183 -2.94 -12.66 1.37
CA SER A 183 -2.94 -13.34 2.69
C SER A 183 -3.76 -14.62 2.66
N ILE A 184 -4.96 -14.60 2.06
CA ILE A 184 -5.78 -15.81 1.87
C ILE A 184 -5.03 -16.83 1.04
N MET A 185 -4.46 -16.41 -0.10
CA MET A 185 -3.66 -17.29 -0.97
C MET A 185 -2.48 -17.93 -0.22
N THR A 186 -1.87 -17.20 0.70
CA THR A 186 -0.77 -17.71 1.52
C THR A 186 -1.23 -18.79 2.50
N GLY A 187 -2.41 -18.63 3.09
CA GLY A 187 -3.05 -19.67 3.91
C GLY A 187 -3.33 -20.93 3.11
N GLU A 188 -3.93 -20.80 1.91
CA GLU A 188 -4.21 -21.93 1.00
C GLU A 188 -2.93 -22.67 0.60
N LYS A 189 -1.89 -21.93 0.19
CA LYS A 189 -0.58 -22.49 -0.13
C LYS A 189 0.02 -23.26 1.06
N ALA A 190 -0.04 -22.69 2.26
CA ALA A 190 0.49 -23.35 3.46
C ALA A 190 -0.29 -24.64 3.78
N ALA A 191 -1.61 -24.65 3.59
CA ALA A 191 -2.45 -25.82 3.78
C ALA A 191 -2.04 -26.97 2.84
N ASP A 192 -1.80 -26.69 1.56
CA ASP A 192 -1.31 -27.70 0.61
C ASP A 192 0.04 -28.29 1.05
N HIS A 193 0.98 -27.44 1.47
CA HIS A 193 2.27 -27.92 1.97
C HIS A 193 2.19 -28.71 3.28
N ILE A 194 1.18 -28.48 4.13
CA ILE A 194 0.93 -29.24 5.36
C ILE A 194 0.33 -30.60 5.03
N LEU A 195 -0.60 -30.64 4.07
CA LEU A 195 -1.27 -31.86 3.61
C LEU A 195 -0.41 -32.71 2.65
N GLY A 196 0.79 -32.24 2.28
CA GLY A 196 1.65 -32.92 1.30
C GLY A 196 1.08 -32.91 -0.11
N LYS A 197 0.19 -31.95 -0.43
CA LYS A 197 -0.36 -31.75 -1.77
C LYS A 197 0.64 -30.98 -2.62
N GLY A 198 0.63 -31.26 -3.93
CA GLY A 198 1.36 -30.45 -4.91
C GLY A 198 0.68 -29.09 -5.10
N LEU A 199 1.46 -28.08 -5.47
CA LEU A 199 0.91 -26.77 -5.86
C LEU A 199 0.20 -26.88 -7.22
N LEU A 200 -0.82 -26.04 -7.40
CA LEU A 200 -1.44 -25.85 -8.71
C LEU A 200 -0.41 -25.38 -9.74
N ALA A 201 -0.64 -25.74 -11.00
CA ALA A 201 0.18 -25.25 -12.10
C ALA A 201 0.12 -23.71 -12.15
N PRO A 202 1.26 -23.02 -12.39
CA PRO A 202 1.25 -21.57 -12.55
C PRO A 202 0.33 -21.15 -13.69
N MET A 203 -0.46 -20.12 -13.43
CA MET A 203 -1.21 -19.42 -14.48
C MET A 203 -0.20 -18.62 -15.31
N ASN A 204 -0.14 -18.87 -16.62
CA ASN A 204 0.78 -18.18 -17.54
C ASN A 204 0.21 -16.86 -18.07
N ASP A 205 -0.76 -16.29 -17.37
CA ASP A 205 -1.40 -15.04 -17.75
C ASP A 205 -0.43 -13.87 -17.53
N ALA A 206 -0.29 -13.04 -18.56
CA ALA A 206 0.48 -11.81 -18.47
C ALA A 206 -0.47 -10.63 -18.21
N PRO A 207 -0.17 -9.75 -17.23
CA PRO A 207 -0.91 -8.51 -17.09
C PRO A 207 -0.67 -7.65 -18.34
N TRP A 208 -1.66 -6.86 -18.73
CA TRP A 208 -1.46 -5.85 -19.75
C TRP A 208 -0.44 -4.82 -19.27
N ILE A 209 0.56 -4.55 -20.10
CA ILE A 209 1.59 -3.53 -19.87
C ILE A 209 1.42 -2.48 -20.97
N HIS A 210 1.28 -1.21 -20.58
CA HIS A 210 1.15 -0.12 -21.54
C HIS A 210 2.38 -0.08 -22.45
N PRO A 211 2.25 -0.03 -23.79
CA PRO A 211 3.39 -0.14 -24.70
C PRO A 211 4.46 0.94 -24.47
N ASP A 212 4.04 2.16 -24.14
CA ASP A 212 4.93 3.31 -23.94
C ASP A 212 5.28 3.59 -22.47
N TRP A 213 5.19 2.59 -21.58
CA TRP A 213 5.42 2.80 -20.14
C TRP A 213 6.79 3.41 -19.83
N GLN A 214 7.80 3.20 -20.68
CA GLN A 214 9.14 3.80 -20.51
C GLN A 214 9.15 5.31 -20.70
N THR A 215 8.28 5.85 -21.55
CA THR A 215 8.33 7.25 -22.01
C THR A 215 7.09 8.05 -21.63
N ALA A 216 6.00 7.40 -21.22
CA ALA A 216 4.73 8.03 -20.84
C ALA A 216 4.23 7.53 -19.48
N GLN A 217 3.63 8.44 -18.71
CA GLN A 217 3.02 8.11 -17.42
C GLN A 217 1.68 7.38 -17.59
N ARG A 218 0.85 7.74 -18.57
CA ARG A 218 -0.41 7.05 -18.90
C ARG A 218 -0.67 7.12 -20.38
#